data_AF-A0A7X3LEF7-F1
#
_entry.id   AF-A0A7X3LEF7-F1
#
_cell.length_a   1.000
_cell.length_b   1.000
_cell.length_c   1.000
_cell.angle_alpha   90.00
_cell.angle_beta   90.00
_cell.angle_gamma   90.00
#
_symmetry.space_group_name_H-M   'P 1'
#
loop_
_entity.id
_entity.type
_entity.pdbx_description
1 polymer ?
#
loop_
_entity_poly.entity_id
_entity_poly.type
_entity_poly.pdbx_seq_one_letter_code
_entity_poly.pdbx_strand_id
1 'polypeptide(L)'
;MTRHAADLAIHTGTDQHPPDDFAEDVLCEMSNLDTQDTNVPGTIFVSTALGSHGPRVKWYPDRAGRTLPCLIVSIEAAPKVQDDFVRTPASRAAAPLVVAWVRLNPVALLEFWASGASWTRREVAAFLDGLHKLP
;
A
#
# COMPACT_ATOMS: atom_id res chain seq x y z
N MET A 1 12.10 -56.88 10.81
CA MET A 1 13.01 -55.87 11.38
C MET A 1 13.90 -55.42 10.23
N THR A 2 13.96 -54.19 9.72
CA THR A 2 13.48 -52.86 10.14
C THR A 2 13.47 -51.98 8.89
N ARG A 3 12.56 -51.01 8.84
CA ARG A 3 12.34 -50.01 7.78
C ARG A 3 13.56 -49.09 7.59
N HIS A 4 13.74 -48.54 6.39
CA HIS A 4 14.01 -47.10 6.23
C HIS A 4 13.53 -46.60 4.87
N ALA A 5 12.35 -45.97 4.91
CA ALA A 5 12.02 -44.88 4.00
C ALA A 5 12.74 -43.62 4.53
N ALA A 6 13.31 -42.82 3.64
CA ALA A 6 13.67 -41.44 3.91
C ALA A 6 12.97 -40.59 2.86
N ASP A 7 12.00 -39.83 3.37
CA ASP A 7 11.09 -38.94 2.66
C ASP A 7 11.83 -37.76 2.00
N LEU A 8 11.27 -37.37 0.86
CA LEU A 8 11.53 -36.11 0.16
C LEU A 8 11.10 -34.93 1.04
N ALA A 9 12.05 -34.10 1.46
CA ALA A 9 11.75 -32.77 1.96
C ALA A 9 11.61 -31.80 0.78
N ILE A 10 10.36 -31.57 0.37
CA ILE A 10 9.98 -30.44 -0.49
C ILE A 10 10.11 -29.16 0.37
N HIS A 11 11.10 -28.33 0.06
CA HIS A 11 11.26 -27.02 0.69
C HIS A 11 10.37 -25.99 -0.02
N THR A 12 9.12 -25.88 0.45
CA THR A 12 8.19 -24.81 0.07
C THR A 12 8.39 -23.57 0.92
N GLY A 13 8.49 -22.41 0.25
CA GLY A 13 8.17 -21.10 0.83
C GLY A 13 9.38 -20.19 1.00
N THR A 14 9.61 -19.32 0.02
CA THR A 14 10.43 -18.12 0.19
C THR A 14 9.73 -17.20 1.19
N ASP A 15 10.31 -17.04 2.38
CA ASP A 15 9.99 -15.94 3.30
C ASP A 15 10.36 -14.61 2.61
N GLN A 16 9.41 -14.04 1.88
CA GLN A 16 9.55 -12.71 1.30
C GLN A 16 9.23 -11.68 2.39
N HIS A 17 10.23 -11.34 3.19
CA HIS A 17 10.19 -10.08 3.94
C HIS A 17 10.06 -8.91 2.95
N PRO A 18 9.26 -7.87 3.28
CA PRO A 18 9.24 -6.65 2.48
C PRO A 18 10.66 -6.04 2.47
N PRO A 19 11.11 -5.44 1.34
CA PRO A 19 12.47 -4.92 1.19
C PRO A 19 12.81 -3.87 2.26
N ASP A 20 14.07 -3.84 2.68
CA ASP A 20 14.58 -3.12 3.87
C ASP A 20 14.80 -1.61 3.67
N ASP A 21 14.48 -1.06 2.50
CA ASP A 21 14.66 0.36 2.13
C ASP A 21 13.70 1.32 2.87
N PHE A 22 13.00 0.85 3.90
CA PHE A 22 12.11 1.68 4.71
C PHE A 22 12.81 2.42 5.83
N ALA A 23 14.07 2.12 6.15
CA ALA A 23 14.70 2.43 7.44
C ALA A 23 15.10 3.90 7.65
N GLU A 24 15.51 4.63 6.62
CA GLU A 24 15.93 6.02 6.73
C GLU A 24 14.93 6.94 6.04
N ASP A 25 14.01 7.56 6.79
CA ASP A 25 13.38 8.84 6.40
C ASP A 25 12.49 9.37 7.54
N VAL A 26 12.96 10.41 8.23
CA VAL A 26 12.35 11.00 9.44
C VAL A 26 11.31 12.07 9.13
N LEU A 27 10.99 12.34 7.85
CA LEU A 27 10.08 13.42 7.44
C LEU A 27 9.16 13.04 6.27
N CYS A 28 8.73 11.78 6.16
CA CYS A 28 7.68 11.45 5.21
C CYS A 28 6.34 11.92 5.79
N GLU A 29 5.71 12.89 5.14
CA GLU A 29 4.34 13.24 5.49
C GLU A 29 3.44 12.08 5.07
N MET A 30 2.98 11.34 6.07
CA MET A 30 2.25 10.08 5.93
C MET A 30 0.75 10.35 6.12
N SER A 31 -0.06 10.00 5.13
CA SER A 31 -1.51 9.98 5.30
C SER A 31 -1.99 8.55 5.39
N ASN A 32 -2.38 8.15 6.61
CA ASN A 32 -3.13 6.92 6.85
C ASN A 32 -4.62 7.25 6.72
N LEU A 33 -5.22 6.83 5.61
CA LEU A 33 -6.62 7.06 5.31
C LEU A 33 -7.40 5.81 5.69
N ASP A 34 -8.36 5.94 6.57
CA ASP A 34 -9.18 4.81 7.00
C ASP A 34 -10.42 4.64 6.12
N THR A 35 -11.32 3.75 6.55
CA THR A 35 -12.58 3.50 5.84
C THR A 35 -13.48 4.73 5.80
N GLN A 36 -13.46 5.60 6.81
CA GLN A 36 -14.23 6.85 6.79
C GLN A 36 -13.71 7.80 5.72
N ASP A 37 -12.42 7.79 5.41
CA ASP A 37 -11.79 8.66 4.41
C ASP A 37 -11.99 8.15 2.98
N THR A 38 -12.11 6.83 2.79
CA THR A 38 -12.01 6.21 1.45
C THR A 38 -13.23 5.39 1.01
N ASN A 39 -14.07 4.98 1.97
CA ASN A 39 -15.07 3.91 1.81
C ASN A 39 -14.48 2.55 1.40
N VAL A 40 -13.18 2.32 1.60
CA VAL A 40 -12.52 1.03 1.43
C VAL A 40 -12.27 0.42 2.81
N PRO A 41 -12.72 -0.82 3.10
CA PRO A 41 -12.39 -1.50 4.36
C PRO A 41 -10.87 -1.63 4.54
N GLY A 42 -10.33 -1.17 5.68
CA GLY A 42 -8.90 -1.17 6.00
C GLY A 42 -8.28 0.23 5.97
N THR A 43 -6.94 0.29 5.94
CA THR A 43 -6.18 1.55 5.86
C THR A 43 -5.45 1.65 4.53
N ILE A 44 -5.64 2.75 3.80
CA ILE A 44 -4.81 3.13 2.66
C ILE A 44 -3.73 4.09 3.15
N PHE A 45 -2.48 3.68 3.01
CA PHE A 45 -1.30 4.48 3.25
C PHE A 45 -0.87 5.16 1.95
N VAL A 46 -0.81 6.49 2.00
CA VAL A 46 -0.27 7.34 0.92
C VAL A 46 0.99 8.02 1.42
N SER A 47 2.08 7.90 0.67
CA SER A 47 3.35 8.59 0.93
C SER A 47 3.78 9.43 -0.25
N THR A 48 4.73 10.31 0.03
CA THR A 48 5.51 11.04 -0.96
C THR A 48 6.53 10.10 -1.65
N ALA A 49 7.21 10.59 -2.68
CA ALA A 49 8.25 9.87 -3.39
C ALA A 49 9.42 9.52 -2.47
N LEU A 50 9.69 8.21 -2.29
CA LEU A 50 10.81 7.69 -1.50
C LEU A 50 11.49 6.55 -2.28
N GLY A 51 12.80 6.70 -2.46
CA GLY A 51 13.65 5.72 -3.14
C GLY A 51 13.31 5.50 -4.61
N SER A 52 13.75 4.37 -5.15
CA SER A 52 13.71 4.04 -6.59
C SER A 52 12.35 3.54 -7.10
N HIS A 53 11.33 3.51 -6.25
CA HIS A 53 10.04 2.94 -6.60
C HIS A 53 9.10 3.98 -7.20
N GLY A 54 8.26 3.55 -8.14
CA GLY A 54 7.24 4.43 -8.74
C GLY A 54 6.10 4.80 -7.78
N PRO A 55 5.25 5.76 -8.19
CA PRO A 55 4.07 6.19 -7.45
C PRO A 55 3.14 5.02 -7.12
N ARG A 56 2.81 4.87 -5.83
CA ARG A 56 1.94 3.79 -5.35
C ARG A 56 1.28 4.15 -4.02
N VAL A 57 0.15 3.51 -3.76
CA VAL A 57 -0.44 3.43 -2.42
C VAL A 57 -0.26 2.03 -1.87
N LYS A 58 -0.30 1.91 -0.54
CA LYS A 58 -0.34 0.62 0.14
C LYS A 58 -1.66 0.47 0.86
N TRP A 59 -2.21 -0.73 0.88
CA TRP A 59 -3.39 -1.07 1.66
C TRP A 59 -3.06 -2.11 2.72
N TYR A 60 -3.60 -1.90 3.92
CA TYR A 60 -3.46 -2.77 5.08
C TYR A 60 -4.85 -3.19 5.58
N PRO A 61 -5.04 -4.46 6.02
CA PRO A 61 -6.33 -4.93 6.54
C PRO A 61 -6.82 -4.19 7.79
N ASP A 62 -5.90 -3.70 8.60
CA ASP A 62 -6.16 -2.93 9.82
C ASP A 62 -5.31 -1.65 9.76
N ARG A 63 -4.30 -1.48 10.62
CA ARG A 63 -3.42 -0.29 10.63
C ARG A 63 -2.21 -0.45 9.71
N ALA A 64 -1.76 0.67 9.14
CA ALA A 64 -0.51 0.71 8.40
C ALA A 64 0.69 0.47 9.32
N GLY A 65 1.69 -0.25 8.80
CA GLY A 65 2.94 -0.50 9.51
C GLY A 65 4.09 -0.75 8.55
N ARG A 66 5.29 -0.26 8.90
CA ARG A 66 6.49 -0.33 8.04
C ARG A 66 6.84 -1.76 7.64
N THR A 67 6.69 -2.71 8.55
CA THR A 67 7.06 -4.13 8.37
C THR A 67 5.85 -5.05 8.13
N LEU A 68 4.63 -4.50 8.12
CA LEU A 68 3.42 -5.31 7.97
C LEU A 68 3.19 -5.65 6.48
N PRO A 69 2.65 -6.85 6.19
CA PRO A 69 2.26 -7.20 4.83
C PRO A 69 1.19 -6.25 4.32
N CYS A 70 1.28 -5.85 3.05
CA CYS A 70 0.34 -4.94 2.42
C CYS A 70 0.04 -5.35 0.97
N LEU A 71 -1.08 -4.83 0.46
CA LEU A 71 -1.39 -4.81 -0.96
C LEU A 71 -0.82 -3.51 -1.55
N ILE A 72 -0.16 -3.57 -2.70
CA ILE A 72 0.45 -2.41 -3.36
C ILE A 72 -0.29 -2.15 -4.68
N VAL A 73 -0.74 -0.92 -4.88
CA VAL A 73 -1.42 -0.47 -6.10
C VAL A 73 -0.69 0.74 -6.68
N SER A 74 -0.39 0.72 -7.98
CA SER A 74 0.24 1.84 -8.69
C SER A 74 -0.66 3.06 -8.74
N ILE A 75 -0.08 4.26 -8.71
CA ILE A 75 -0.77 5.51 -9.04
C ILE A 75 -0.39 5.86 -10.49
N GLU A 76 -1.27 5.57 -11.43
CA GLU A 76 -1.09 5.85 -12.87
C GLU A 76 -2.45 5.98 -13.57
N ALA A 77 -2.48 6.30 -14.87
CA ALA A 77 -3.74 6.48 -15.62
C ALA A 77 -4.63 5.22 -15.60
N ALA A 78 -4.01 4.03 -15.53
CA ALA A 78 -4.69 2.75 -15.35
C ALA A 78 -4.09 2.01 -14.14
N PRO A 79 -4.53 2.34 -12.91
CA PRO A 79 -3.99 1.74 -11.69
C PRO A 79 -4.12 0.22 -11.71
N LYS A 80 -3.08 -0.47 -11.25
CA LYS A 80 -3.05 -1.94 -11.15
C LYS A 80 -2.40 -2.37 -9.84
N VAL A 81 -2.79 -3.56 -9.40
CA VAL A 81 -2.09 -4.24 -8.31
C VAL A 81 -0.67 -4.55 -8.78
N GLN A 82 0.33 -4.06 -8.05
CA GLN A 82 1.73 -4.38 -8.28
C GLN A 82 2.09 -5.67 -7.55
N ASP A 83 1.72 -5.77 -6.27
CA ASP A 83 1.98 -6.92 -5.41
C ASP A 83 0.91 -7.07 -4.33
N ASP A 84 0.68 -8.30 -3.87
CA ASP A 84 -0.14 -8.61 -2.69
C ASP A 84 0.67 -9.48 -1.73
N PHE A 85 1.16 -8.87 -0.65
CA PHE A 85 1.88 -9.55 0.43
C PHE A 85 0.96 -10.02 1.55
N VAL A 86 -0.32 -9.61 1.55
CA VAL A 86 -1.32 -10.06 2.53
C VAL A 86 -1.84 -11.44 2.15
N ARG A 87 -2.12 -11.67 0.85
CA ARG A 87 -2.54 -12.97 0.28
C ARG A 87 -3.77 -13.60 0.95
N THR A 88 -4.71 -12.78 1.44
CA THR A 88 -5.93 -13.23 2.13
C THR A 88 -7.19 -13.02 1.27
N PRO A 89 -8.34 -13.63 1.64
CA PRO A 89 -9.62 -13.24 1.06
C PRO A 89 -9.92 -11.74 1.18
N ALA A 90 -9.48 -11.11 2.28
CA ALA A 90 -9.66 -9.69 2.51
C ALA A 90 -8.89 -8.84 1.49
N SER A 91 -7.61 -9.16 1.21
CA SER A 91 -6.84 -8.42 0.20
C SER A 91 -7.39 -8.60 -1.21
N ARG A 92 -7.91 -9.80 -1.54
CA ARG A 92 -8.60 -10.03 -2.82
C ARG A 92 -9.88 -9.22 -2.97
N ALA A 93 -10.64 -9.03 -1.89
CA ALA A 93 -11.83 -8.19 -1.88
C ALA A 93 -11.48 -6.69 -1.95
N ALA A 94 -10.41 -6.27 -1.26
CA ALA A 94 -9.96 -4.88 -1.23
C ALA A 94 -9.32 -4.44 -2.56
N ALA A 95 -8.60 -5.32 -3.26
CA ALA A 95 -7.86 -4.97 -4.48
C ALA A 95 -8.66 -4.19 -5.54
N PRO A 96 -9.84 -4.64 -6.00
CA PRO A 96 -10.63 -3.86 -6.96
C PRO A 96 -11.11 -2.51 -6.40
N LEU A 97 -11.36 -2.42 -5.08
CA LEU A 97 -11.80 -1.20 -4.43
C LEU A 97 -10.67 -0.17 -4.33
N VAL A 98 -9.47 -0.60 -3.92
CA VAL A 98 -8.28 0.26 -3.87
C VAL A 98 -7.94 0.78 -5.27
N VAL A 99 -7.98 -0.09 -6.29
CA VAL A 99 -7.78 0.31 -7.70
C VAL A 99 -8.82 1.35 -8.13
N ALA A 100 -10.10 1.15 -7.79
CA ALA A 100 -11.16 2.10 -8.11
C ALA A 100 -10.97 3.45 -7.40
N TRP A 101 -10.57 3.43 -6.12
CA TRP A 101 -10.32 4.64 -5.33
C TRP A 101 -9.11 5.43 -5.86
N VAL A 102 -8.02 4.76 -6.23
CA VAL A 102 -6.86 5.41 -6.86
C VAL A 102 -7.25 6.04 -8.20
N ARG A 103 -8.09 5.34 -9.00
CA ARG A 103 -8.59 5.87 -10.29
C ARG A 103 -9.46 7.11 -10.14
N LEU A 104 -10.10 7.29 -8.98
CA LEU A 104 -10.90 8.47 -8.67
C LEU A 104 -10.04 9.69 -8.28
N ASN A 105 -8.85 9.45 -7.73
CA ASN A 105 -7.96 10.49 -7.18
C ASN A 105 -6.57 10.62 -7.86
N PRO A 106 -6.36 10.26 -9.14
CA PRO A 106 -5.01 10.04 -9.67
C PRO A 106 -4.16 11.31 -9.72
N VAL A 107 -4.77 12.46 -10.03
CA VAL A 107 -4.07 13.74 -10.13
C VAL A 107 -3.57 14.18 -8.75
N ALA A 108 -4.46 14.24 -7.76
CA ALA A 108 -4.11 14.64 -6.40
C ALA A 108 -3.07 13.70 -5.78
N LEU A 109 -3.19 12.39 -5.99
CA LEU A 109 -2.25 11.40 -5.49
C LEU A 109 -0.86 11.53 -6.14
N LEU A 110 -0.78 11.81 -7.44
CA LEU A 110 0.49 12.05 -8.13
C LEU A 110 1.16 13.35 -7.68
N GLU A 111 0.38 14.39 -7.44
CA GLU A 111 0.89 15.67 -6.95
C GLU A 111 1.45 15.54 -5.53
N PHE A 112 0.69 14.89 -4.63
CA PHE A 112 1.17 14.59 -3.28
C PHE A 112 2.40 13.69 -3.32
N TRP A 113 2.43 12.67 -4.19
CA TRP A 113 3.61 11.84 -4.40
C TRP A 113 4.84 12.68 -4.77
N ALA A 114 4.71 13.59 -5.74
CA ALA A 114 5.84 14.34 -6.28
C ALA A 114 6.31 15.49 -5.39
N SER A 115 5.42 16.13 -4.62
CA SER A 115 5.71 17.40 -3.94
C SER A 115 5.26 17.47 -2.50
N GLY A 116 4.49 16.50 -2.01
CA GLY A 116 3.93 16.51 -0.66
C GLY A 116 4.96 16.61 0.45
N ALA A 117 6.20 16.18 0.22
CA ALA A 117 7.26 16.21 1.25
C ALA A 117 7.68 17.65 1.63
N SER A 118 7.41 18.63 0.77
CA SER A 118 7.68 20.05 1.04
C SER A 118 6.41 20.86 1.29
N TRP A 119 5.26 20.20 1.39
CA TRP A 119 3.99 20.89 1.65
C TRP A 119 3.92 21.36 3.10
N THR A 120 3.22 22.47 3.27
CA THR A 120 2.80 22.95 4.59
C THR A 120 1.62 22.11 5.08
N ARG A 121 1.40 22.12 6.40
CA ARG A 121 0.20 21.52 7.02
C ARG A 121 -1.11 21.94 6.34
N ARG A 122 -1.21 23.19 5.85
CA ARG A 122 -2.41 23.70 5.18
C ARG A 122 -2.62 23.04 3.82
N GLU A 123 -1.55 22.85 3.06
CA GLU A 123 -1.59 22.17 1.76
C GLU A 123 -1.96 20.70 1.92
N VAL A 124 -1.39 20.03 2.94
CA VAL A 124 -1.76 18.64 3.26
C VAL A 124 -3.21 18.51 3.68
N ALA A 125 -3.71 19.41 4.53
CA ALA A 125 -5.13 19.43 4.89
C ALA A 125 -6.03 19.63 3.66
N ALA A 126 -5.69 20.56 2.76
CA ALA A 126 -6.43 20.80 1.54
C ALA A 126 -6.42 19.59 0.59
N PHE A 127 -5.30 18.88 0.51
CA PHE A 127 -5.21 17.61 -0.22
C PHE A 127 -6.14 16.55 0.37
N LEU A 128 -6.10 16.34 1.68
CA LEU A 128 -6.96 15.37 2.37
C LEU A 128 -8.45 15.69 2.18
N ASP A 129 -8.84 16.95 2.36
CA ASP A 129 -10.22 17.41 2.17
C ASP A 129 -10.68 17.31 0.70
N GLY A 130 -9.73 17.34 -0.24
CA GLY A 130 -9.98 17.23 -1.68
C GLY A 130 -10.10 15.79 -2.20
N LEU A 131 -9.76 14.78 -1.39
CA LEU A 131 -9.86 13.38 -1.81
C LEU A 131 -11.33 12.94 -1.89
N HIS A 132 -11.65 12.26 -2.98
CA HIS A 132 -12.93 11.63 -3.21
C HIS A 132 -12.98 10.23 -2.60
N LYS A 133 -14.12 9.88 -2.01
CA LYS A 133 -14.42 8.54 -1.47
C LYS A 133 -15.11 7.69 -2.54
N LEU A 134 -15.06 6.37 -2.42
CA LEU A 134 -15.95 5.52 -3.20
C LEU A 134 -17.42 5.84 -2.86
N PRO A 135 -18.35 5.78 -3.82
CA PRO A 135 -19.77 6.02 -3.60
C PRO A 135 -20.44 4.96 -2.72
#